data_AF-A0AAW2B9S2-F1
#
_entry.id   AF-A0AAW2B9S2-F1
#
_cell.length_a   1.000
_cell.length_b   1.000
_cell.length_c   1.000
_cell.angle_alpha   90.00
_cell.angle_beta   90.00
_cell.angle_gamma   90.00
#
_symmetry.space_group_name_H-M   'P 1'
#
loop_
_entity.id
_entity.type
_entity.pdbx_description
1 polymer ?
#
loop_
_entity_poly.entity_id
_entity_poly.type
_entity_poly.pdbx_seq_one_letter_code
_entity_poly.pdbx_strand_id
1 'polypeptide(L)'
;MLVLRLGVNFTQEEKNAVKWIEKNFGEDVLKYTIILFTHADALKGKPVEQYISKSNNLQQLIKTCYGRYHAFNNENRENQDQVTELLKIIEKMINFNGGKHYIKKNE
;
A
#
# COMPACT_ATOMS: atom_id res chain seq x y z
N MET A 1 2.21 -5.18 4.60
CA MET A 1 1.27 -4.34 3.81
C MET A 1 0.63 -3.33 4.73
N LEU A 2 0.31 -2.12 4.25
CA LEU A 2 -0.46 -1.11 4.98
C LEU A 2 -1.83 -0.96 4.31
N VAL A 3 -2.91 -1.22 5.05
CA VAL A 3 -4.28 -1.24 4.51
C VAL A 3 -4.97 0.09 4.78
N LEU A 4 -5.51 0.71 3.73
CA LEU A 4 -6.23 1.98 3.78
C LEU A 4 -7.62 1.81 3.18
N ARG A 5 -8.64 2.50 3.72
CA ARG A 5 -9.99 2.48 3.16
C ARG A 5 -10.18 3.58 2.12
N LEU A 6 -10.80 3.27 0.99
CA LEU A 6 -11.20 4.28 0.01
C LEU A 6 -12.47 5.00 0.44
N GLY A 7 -12.58 6.26 0.02
CA GLY A 7 -13.76 7.09 0.30
C GLY A 7 -13.78 7.73 1.69
N VAL A 8 -12.75 7.54 2.51
CA VAL A 8 -12.52 8.28 3.76
C VAL A 8 -11.30 9.17 3.63
N ASN A 9 -11.21 10.23 4.42
CA ASN A 9 -10.03 11.10 4.38
C ASN A 9 -8.84 10.39 5.03
N PHE A 10 -7.64 10.60 4.47
CA PHE A 10 -6.39 10.22 5.12
C PHE A 10 -6.13 11.17 6.30
N THR A 11 -6.33 10.67 7.50
CA THR A 11 -6.32 11.42 8.76
C THR A 11 -4.96 11.37 9.45
N GLN A 12 -4.90 11.93 10.66
CA GLN A 12 -3.70 11.93 11.48
C GLN A 12 -3.39 10.52 12.02
N GLU A 13 -4.42 9.70 12.22
CA GLU A 13 -4.31 8.31 12.66
C GLU A 13 -3.49 7.48 11.67
N GLU A 14 -3.79 7.56 10.36
CA GLU A 14 -3.01 6.81 9.38
C GLU A 14 -1.56 7.33 9.25
N LYS A 15 -1.35 8.65 9.38
CA LYS A 15 0.02 9.21 9.46
C LYS A 15 0.79 8.67 10.65
N ASN A 16 0.14 8.56 11.80
CA ASN A 16 0.75 8.04 13.02
C ASN A 16 1.08 6.55 12.88
N ALA A 17 0.25 5.76 12.19
CA ALA A 17 0.52 4.36 11.90
C ALA A 17 1.79 4.20 11.04
N VAL A 18 1.96 5.04 10.00
CA VAL A 18 3.17 5.03 9.16
C VAL A 18 4.42 5.36 9.99
N LYS A 19 4.38 6.43 10.78
CA LYS A 19 5.48 6.81 11.67
C LYS A 19 5.81 5.72 12.69
N TRP A 20 4.80 5.04 13.21
CA TRP A 20 4.98 3.93 14.14
C TRP A 20 5.70 2.75 13.47
N ILE A 21 5.32 2.40 12.23
CA ILE A 21 5.98 1.35 11.45
C ILE A 21 7.46 1.69 11.24
N GLU A 22 7.77 2.90 10.77
CA GLU A 22 9.15 3.37 10.57
C GLU A 22 9.95 3.35 11.88
N LYS A 23 9.37 3.81 12.98
CA LYS A 23 10.05 3.82 14.28
C LYS A 23 10.39 2.42 14.80
N ASN A 24 9.53 1.42 14.54
CA ASN A 24 9.70 0.07 15.09
C ASN A 24 10.48 -0.87 14.16
N PHE A 25 10.41 -0.65 12.85
CA PHE A 25 11.01 -1.51 11.83
C PHE A 25 12.09 -0.78 10.99
N GLY A 26 12.40 0.48 11.30
CA GLY A 26 13.31 1.29 10.49
C GLY A 26 12.72 1.65 9.11
N GLU A 27 13.36 2.61 8.44
CA GLU A 27 12.90 3.09 7.13
C GLU A 27 13.00 2.02 6.03
N ASP A 28 13.88 1.03 6.19
CA ASP A 28 14.07 -0.06 5.23
C ASP A 28 12.80 -0.93 5.08
N VAL A 29 11.90 -0.97 6.07
CA VAL A 29 10.62 -1.70 5.97
C VAL A 29 9.72 -1.17 4.84
N LEU A 30 9.88 0.11 4.47
CA LEU A 30 9.09 0.76 3.42
C LEU A 30 9.44 0.20 2.04
N LYS A 31 10.66 -0.32 1.86
CA LYS A 31 11.09 -1.07 0.66
C LYS A 31 10.30 -2.36 0.45
N TYR A 32 9.69 -2.88 1.51
CA TYR A 32 8.88 -4.10 1.54
C TYR A 32 7.40 -3.85 1.77
N THR A 33 6.99 -2.57 1.80
CA THR A 33 5.61 -2.19 2.06
C THR A 33 4.87 -1.92 0.74
N ILE A 34 3.63 -2.41 0.69
CA ILE A 34 2.64 -2.15 -0.36
C ILE A 34 1.44 -1.49 0.32
N ILE A 35 0.92 -0.42 -0.28
CA ILE A 35 -0.32 0.22 0.15
C ILE A 35 -1.50 -0.52 -0.47
N LEU A 36 -2.34 -1.15 0.35
CA LEU A 36 -3.54 -1.84 -0.10
C LEU A 36 -4.76 -1.00 0.21
N PHE A 37 -5.38 -0.45 -0.83
CA PHE A 37 -6.66 0.24 -0.72
C PHE A 37 -7.80 -0.78 -0.68
N THR A 38 -8.75 -0.65 0.23
CA THR A 38 -9.96 -1.47 0.31
C THR A 38 -11.19 -0.64 -0.06
N HIS A 39 -12.32 -1.31 -0.29
CA HIS A 39 -13.57 -0.69 -0.74
C HIS A 39 -13.41 -0.01 -2.11
N ALA A 40 -12.76 -0.70 -3.06
CA ALA A 40 -12.54 -0.18 -4.41
C ALA A 40 -13.84 0.10 -5.19
N ASP A 41 -14.97 -0.49 -4.78
CA ASP A 41 -16.31 -0.16 -5.24
C ASP A 41 -16.67 1.33 -5.04
N ALA A 42 -16.12 1.99 -4.02
CA ALA A 42 -16.30 3.41 -3.77
C ALA A 42 -15.77 4.30 -4.92
N LEU A 43 -14.88 3.78 -5.76
CA LEU A 43 -14.37 4.49 -6.93
C LEU A 43 -15.39 4.56 -8.08
N LYS A 44 -16.45 3.74 -8.08
CA LYS A 44 -17.49 3.71 -9.12
C LYS A 44 -16.90 3.62 -10.54
N GLY A 45 -15.92 2.73 -10.73
CA GLY A 45 -15.22 2.52 -12.00
C GLY A 45 -14.13 3.55 -12.33
N LYS A 46 -13.89 4.54 -11.46
CA LYS A 46 -12.77 5.48 -11.63
C LYS A 46 -11.43 4.84 -11.22
N PRO A 47 -10.32 5.25 -11.84
CA PRO A 47 -8.99 4.81 -11.43
C PRO A 47 -8.67 5.27 -9.99
N VAL A 48 -7.97 4.43 -9.22
CA VAL A 48 -7.54 4.74 -7.85
C VAL A 48 -6.60 5.94 -7.80
N GLU A 49 -5.90 6.22 -8.90
CA GLU A 49 -5.03 7.37 -9.11
C GLU A 49 -5.77 8.70 -8.91
N GLN A 50 -7.06 8.77 -9.27
CA GLN A 50 -7.87 9.97 -9.01
C GLN A 50 -8.14 10.20 -7.53
N TYR A 51 -8.13 9.15 -6.72
CA TYR A 51 -8.25 9.29 -5.26
C TYR A 51 -6.90 9.72 -4.67
N ILE A 52 -5.81 9.08 -5.12
CA ILE A 52 -4.44 9.39 -4.69
C ILE A 52 -4.08 10.85 -4.97
N SER A 53 -4.40 11.36 -6.16
CA SER A 53 -4.06 12.73 -6.58
C SER A 53 -4.69 13.83 -5.73
N LYS A 54 -5.76 13.52 -4.97
CA LYS A 54 -6.45 14.49 -4.10
C LYS A 54 -5.74 14.75 -2.78
N SER A 55 -4.71 13.96 -2.42
CA SER A 55 -4.00 14.11 -1.14
C SER A 55 -2.49 14.04 -1.34
N ASN A 56 -1.82 15.17 -1.08
CA ASN A 56 -0.35 15.24 -1.09
C ASN A 56 0.28 14.25 -0.09
N ASN A 57 -0.39 14.02 1.04
CA ASN A 57 0.08 13.05 2.04
C ASN A 57 0.03 11.61 1.50
N LEU A 58 -1.03 11.25 0.77
CA LEU A 58 -1.14 9.93 0.15
C LEU A 58 -0.11 9.75 -0.98
N GLN A 59 0.08 10.78 -1.81
CA GLN A 59 1.11 10.77 -2.85
C GLN A 59 2.50 10.57 -2.25
N GLN A 60 2.81 11.28 -1.16
CA GLN A 60 4.08 11.12 -0.45
C GLN A 60 4.22 9.72 0.13
N LEU A 61 3.18 9.17 0.78
CA LEU A 61 3.20 7.81 1.32
C LEU A 61 3.48 6.76 0.23
N ILE A 62 2.79 6.86 -0.90
CA ILE A 62 2.99 5.94 -2.04
C ILE A 62 4.40 6.07 -2.60
N LYS A 63 4.92 7.30 -2.74
CA LYS A 63 6.30 7.55 -3.17
C LYS A 63 7.32 6.92 -2.22
N THR A 64 7.11 7.06 -0.91
CA THR A 64 7.96 6.43 0.12
C THR A 64 7.89 4.90 0.07
N CYS A 65 6.75 4.34 -0.32
CA CYS A 65 6.58 2.92 -0.62
C CYS A 65 6.96 2.57 -2.08
N TYR A 66 7.80 3.39 -2.73
CA TYR A 66 8.35 3.18 -4.08
C TYR A 66 7.27 2.93 -5.15
N GLY A 67 6.16 3.64 -5.05
CA GLY A 67 5.06 3.56 -6.01
C GLY A 67 4.20 2.30 -5.90
N ARG A 68 4.37 1.47 -4.86
CA ARG A 68 3.65 0.21 -4.73
C ARG A 68 2.30 0.41 -4.04
N TYR A 69 1.22 0.27 -4.82
CA TYR A 69 -0.14 0.23 -4.30
C TYR A 69 -1.02 -0.73 -5.12
N HIS A 70 -2.14 -1.14 -4.53
CA HIS A 70 -3.18 -1.92 -5.19
C HIS A 70 -4.54 -1.60 -4.57
N ALA A 71 -5.64 -1.78 -5.32
CA ALA A 71 -6.99 -1.53 -4.84
C ALA A 71 -7.82 -2.81 -4.87
N PHE A 72 -8.48 -3.10 -3.76
CA PHE A 72 -9.22 -4.32 -3.51
C PHE A 72 -10.68 -4.01 -3.18
N ASN A 73 -11.60 -4.72 -3.82
CA ASN A 73 -13.01 -4.78 -3.46
C ASN A 73 -13.27 -6.10 -2.72
N ASN A 74 -13.34 -6.03 -1.39
CA ASN A 74 -13.56 -7.18 -0.52
C ASN A 74 -14.98 -7.77 -0.62
N GLU A 75 -15.93 -7.06 -1.22
CA GLU A 75 -17.28 -7.56 -1.49
C GLU A 75 -17.32 -8.42 -2.77
N ASN A 76 -16.38 -8.21 -3.70
CA ASN A 76 -16.30 -9.00 -4.94
C ASN A 76 -15.37 -10.21 -4.77
N ARG A 77 -15.86 -11.23 -4.04
CA ARG A 77 -15.09 -12.44 -3.70
C ARG A 77 -14.80 -13.37 -4.87
N GLU A 78 -15.61 -13.30 -5.93
CA GLU A 78 -15.46 -14.13 -7.13
C GLU A 78 -14.32 -13.63 -8.04
N ASN A 79 -13.94 -12.36 -7.91
CA ASN A 79 -12.89 -11.78 -8.73
C ASN A 79 -11.49 -12.14 -8.18
N GLN A 80 -10.96 -13.27 -8.65
CA GLN A 80 -9.61 -13.74 -8.34
C GLN A 80 -8.50 -12.92 -9.01
N ASP A 81 -8.81 -12.08 -10.00
CA ASP A 81 -7.80 -11.28 -10.70
C ASP A 81 -7.13 -10.27 -9.75
N GLN A 82 -7.88 -9.72 -8.79
CA GLN A 82 -7.34 -8.81 -7.77
C GLN A 82 -6.25 -9.46 -6.92
N VAL A 83 -6.41 -10.75 -6.58
CA VAL A 83 -5.37 -11.51 -5.87
C VAL A 83 -4.17 -11.73 -6.77
N THR A 84 -4.40 -12.10 -8.03
CA THR A 84 -3.34 -12.33 -9.01
C THR A 84 -2.50 -11.08 -9.27
N GLU A 85 -3.14 -9.91 -9.36
CA GLU A 85 -2.47 -8.62 -9.52
C GLU A 85 -1.65 -8.23 -8.28
N LEU A 86 -2.20 -8.45 -7.08
CA LEU A 86 -1.46 -8.23 -5.84
C LEU A 86 -0.21 -9.12 -5.76
N LEU A 87 -0.32 -10.41 -6.12
CA LEU A 87 0.82 -11.33 -6.14
C LEU A 87 1.91 -10.88 -7.12
N LYS A 88 1.54 -10.36 -8.30
CA LYS A 88 2.51 -9.77 -9.26
C LYS A 88 3.25 -8.56 -8.66
N ILE A 89 2.56 -7.73 -7.86
CA ILE A 89 3.20 -6.60 -7.18
C ILE A 89 4.16 -7.10 -6.09
N ILE A 90 3.76 -8.13 -5.33
CA ILE A 90 4.60 -8.76 -4.30
C ILE A 90 5.86 -9.36 -4.94
N GLU A 91 5.73 -10.11 -6.03
CA GLU A 91 6.86 -10.70 -6.74
C GLU A 91 7.84 -9.64 -7.26
N LYS A 92 7.33 -8.57 -7.90
CA LYS A 92 8.15 -7.44 -8.34
C LYS A 92 8.87 -6.77 -7.17
N MET A 93 8.20 -6.63 -6.03
CA MET A 93 8.78 -6.04 -4.82
C MET A 93 9.89 -6.93 -4.24
N ILE A 94 9.72 -8.25 -4.20
CA ILE A 94 10.75 -9.20 -3.77
C ILE A 94 11.96 -9.13 -4.72
N ASN A 95 11.73 -9.14 -6.03
CA ASN A 95 12.80 -9.05 -7.04
C ASN A 95 13.57 -7.73 -6.95
N PHE A 96 12.87 -6.60 -6.76
CA PHE A 96 13.48 -5.29 -6.54
C PHE A 96 14.39 -5.28 -5.29
N ASN A 97 14.03 -6.05 -4.26
CA ASN A 97 14.82 -6.21 -3.04
C ASN A 97 15.85 -7.36 -3.11
N GLY A 98 16.20 -7.82 -4.32
CA GLY A 98 17.23 -8.84 -4.53
C GLY A 98 16.81 -10.24 -4.07
N GLY A 99 15.51 -10.55 -4.09
CA GLY A 99 14.99 -11.86 -3.70
C GLY A 99 14.95 -12.12 -2.20
N LYS A 100 15.22 -11.10 -1.37
CA LYS A 100 15.33 -11.23 0.08
C LYS A 100 14.02 -10.85 0.77
N HIS A 101 13.82 -11.36 1.98
CA HIS A 101 12.79 -10.87 2.89
C HIS A 101 13.34 -9.72 3.73
N TYR A 102 12.44 -8.89 4.25
CA TYR A 102 12.81 -7.86 5.22
C TYR A 102 13.40 -8.51 6.49
N ILE A 103 14.56 -8.03 6.91
CA ILE A 103 15.19 -8.37 8.18
C ILE A 103 15.48 -7.06 8.89
N LYS A 104 14.97 -6.92 10.12
CA LYS A 104 15.34 -5.78 10.96
C LYS A 104 16.84 -5.89 11.26
N LYS A 105 17.60 -4.87 10.88
CA LYS A 105 18.99 -4.76 11.36
C LYS A 105 18.90 -4.48 12.86
N ASN A 106 19.48 -5.36 13.65
CA ASN A 106 19.64 -5.10 15.08
C ASN A 106 20.63 -3.94 15.22
N GLU A 107 20.22 -2.89 15.93
CA GLU A 107 21.14 -1.88 16.45
C GLU A 107 21.87 -2.44 17.67
#